data_AF-A0A1Q9W0Z7-F1
#
_entry.id   AF-A0A1Q9W0Z7-F1
#
_cell.length_a   1.000
_cell.length_b   1.000
_cell.length_c   1.000
_cell.angle_alpha   90.00
_cell.angle_beta   90.00
_cell.angle_gamma   90.00
#
_symmetry.space_group_name_H-M   'P 1'
#
loop_
_entity.id
_entity.type
_entity.pdbx_description
1 polymer ?
#
loop_
_entity_poly.entity_id
_entity_poly.type
_entity_poly.pdbx_seq_one_letter_code
_entity_poly.pdbx_strand_id
1 'polypeptide(L)'
;MNRETYQVVGGVFETDDLVPGHVMFEFRGDGAGQVRRKEYAVVLQDSDDNAPVDFLDLVESGYEYPQEVVGQAQAAARESRRWAEESESSFQSSKALYGDLSAVNAARAASEAARDSSRSARDVAIAKRDEAEGFAGSASDDADRAEAAAGSAAADTEELLSQHVADSRAARDAAAGSASDASSSATGAAGSAAASAGSAAEAVVARQGAETAQGEAEVAADRSAAQADDASDYADDASASATVASDNAILSGQNAAAAEVSAGNAQDAADEAADDVRSTLQGFVTSATASKDAAKTSETNAKASEDAARQSAADAAEAVASGVADATVDSKGKLRLAGDLGGTADAPTVPGLAGKSNTGHTHLSSEVDGLDPIIATVNAATYQPEASTLMRRTSSGRVSVAAPSEAANAANKQYVDQAVLTKVDTTSTGNRLYGTNAGGSQTQLTYANAATANTIPYRGTNGTLPVGAPTSGEHAATKTYVDDAVATRATPAQVNARPAMWLWSGEGTWSPPAGLVGTDSVLNLKTGDILPVVEVV
;
A
#
# COMPACT_ATOMS: atom_id res chain seq x y z
N MET A 1 63.85 27.18 11.30
CA MET A 1 64.00 26.70 12.70
C MET A 1 65.32 27.21 13.21
N ASN A 2 65.29 28.21 14.10
CA ASN A 2 66.51 28.71 14.76
C ASN A 2 67.05 27.57 15.62
N ARG A 3 68.33 27.23 15.42
CA ARG A 3 69.00 26.18 16.17
C ARG A 3 70.04 26.85 17.04
N GLU A 4 69.74 26.94 18.32
CA GLU A 4 70.64 27.50 19.32
C GLU A 4 71.43 26.39 20.01
N THR A 5 72.68 26.67 20.34
CA THR A 5 73.61 25.68 20.91
C THR A 5 74.00 26.11 22.31
N TYR A 6 73.68 25.28 23.30
CA TYR A 6 73.96 25.51 24.71
C TYR A 6 75.01 24.52 25.20
N GLN A 7 76.01 25.00 25.95
CA GLN A 7 76.98 24.11 26.59
C GLN A 7 76.39 23.53 27.89
N VAL A 8 76.43 22.21 28.00
CA VAL A 8 76.02 21.50 29.22
C VAL A 8 77.22 21.39 30.15
N VAL A 9 77.16 22.03 31.32
CA VAL A 9 78.22 21.97 32.33
C VAL A 9 77.70 21.19 33.53
N GLY A 10 78.36 20.09 33.89
CA GLY A 10 77.92 19.25 35.02
C GLY A 10 76.62 18.48 34.80
N GLY A 11 76.20 18.28 33.54
CA GLY A 11 74.97 17.55 33.20
C GLY A 11 73.69 18.39 33.23
N VAL A 12 73.81 19.70 33.45
CA VAL A 12 72.68 20.65 33.50
C VAL A 12 72.96 21.80 32.52
N PHE A 13 71.90 22.30 31.88
CA PHE A 13 71.91 23.58 31.15
C PHE A 13 70.61 24.32 31.50
N GLU A 14 70.67 25.65 31.54
CA GLU A 14 69.54 26.53 31.80
C GLU A 14 69.39 27.51 30.63
N THR A 15 68.17 27.84 30.24
CA THR A 15 67.84 28.80 29.19
C THR A 15 66.47 29.41 29.47
N ASP A 16 66.34 30.71 29.23
CA ASP A 16 65.11 31.49 29.43
C ASP A 16 64.26 31.56 28.15
N ASP A 17 64.78 31.05 27.03
CA ASP A 17 64.22 31.25 25.68
C ASP A 17 63.41 30.05 25.16
N LEU A 18 63.04 29.10 26.04
CA LEU A 18 62.21 27.97 25.67
C LEU A 18 60.71 28.32 25.69
N VAL A 19 60.10 28.33 24.51
CA VAL A 19 58.64 28.50 24.36
C VAL A 19 57.94 27.20 24.80
N PRO A 20 56.85 27.26 25.62
CA PRO A 20 56.08 26.09 26.03
C PRO A 20 55.58 25.27 24.82
N GLY A 21 55.73 23.94 24.89
CA GLY A 21 55.39 23.02 23.81
C GLY A 21 56.39 21.88 23.62
N HIS A 22 56.29 21.19 22.48
CA HIS A 22 57.16 20.08 22.11
C HIS A 22 58.50 20.60 21.57
N VAL A 23 59.57 20.40 22.33
CA VAL A 23 60.93 20.81 21.95
C VAL A 23 61.81 19.58 21.73
N MET A 24 62.52 19.55 20.61
CA MET A 24 63.45 18.48 20.26
C MET A 24 64.86 18.85 20.69
N PHE A 25 65.42 18.13 21.66
CA PHE A 25 66.80 18.33 22.09
C PHE A 25 67.74 17.38 21.35
N GLU A 26 68.81 17.95 20.79
CA GLU A 26 69.87 17.20 20.09
C GLU A 26 71.16 17.25 20.91
N PHE A 27 71.48 16.14 21.59
CA PHE A 27 72.70 16.01 22.38
C PHE A 27 73.85 15.51 21.52
N ARG A 28 74.98 16.24 21.55
CA ARG A 28 76.23 15.87 20.87
C ARG A 28 77.33 15.75 21.91
N GLY A 29 77.94 14.57 22.00
CA GLY A 29 79.10 14.33 22.86
C GLY A 29 80.41 14.49 22.09
N ASP A 30 81.49 14.84 22.81
CA ASP A 30 82.81 15.15 22.23
C ASP A 30 83.56 13.92 21.67
N GLY A 31 82.95 12.73 21.73
CA GLY A 31 83.46 11.48 21.17
C GLY A 31 82.62 10.98 19.99
N ALA A 32 83.21 11.02 18.79
CA ALA A 32 82.78 10.33 17.57
C ALA A 32 81.27 10.35 17.25
N GLY A 33 80.77 11.50 16.77
CA GLY A 33 79.64 11.59 15.84
C GLY A 33 78.26 11.08 16.30
N GLN A 34 78.10 10.65 17.56
CA GLN A 34 76.81 10.20 18.06
C GLN A 34 75.93 11.39 18.42
N VAL A 35 74.90 11.59 17.60
CA VAL A 35 73.82 12.54 17.85
C VAL A 35 72.64 11.77 18.44
N ARG A 36 72.23 12.11 19.67
CA ARG A 36 70.99 11.57 20.26
C ARG A 36 69.94 12.66 20.28
N ARG A 37 68.80 12.39 19.64
CA ARG A 37 67.63 13.27 19.65
C ARG A 37 66.60 12.71 20.59
N LYS A 38 66.05 13.56 21.44
CA LYS A 38 64.94 13.20 22.31
C LYS A 38 64.02 14.38 22.45
N GLU A 39 62.74 14.10 22.28
CA GLU A 39 61.67 15.07 22.40
C GLU A 39 61.26 15.20 23.86
N TYR A 40 61.09 16.43 24.31
CA TYR A 40 60.63 16.75 25.65
C TYR A 40 59.50 17.77 25.54
N ALA A 41 58.42 17.54 26.29
CA ALA A 41 57.38 18.53 26.48
C ALA A 41 57.82 19.44 27.63
N VAL A 42 58.04 20.72 27.34
CA VAL A 42 58.30 21.73 28.36
C VAL A 42 56.95 22.24 28.85
N VAL A 43 56.62 21.94 30.10
CA VAL A 43 55.36 22.30 30.75
C VAL A 43 55.66 23.37 31.79
N LEU A 44 54.88 24.45 31.82
CA LEU A 44 54.99 25.47 32.87
C LEU A 44 54.56 24.82 34.20
N GLN A 45 55.48 24.80 35.17
CA GLN A 45 55.23 24.20 36.46
C GLN A 45 54.70 25.28 37.41
N ASP A 46 53.38 25.47 37.43
CA ASP A 46 52.74 26.10 38.58
C ASP A 46 51.29 25.58 38.77
N SER A 47 50.95 25.35 40.04
CA SER A 47 49.72 24.75 40.61
C SER A 47 49.56 23.21 40.58
N ASP A 48 49.25 22.67 41.77
CA ASP A 48 49.28 21.26 42.19
C ASP A 48 48.19 20.33 41.62
N ASP A 49 47.39 20.75 40.63
CA ASP A 49 46.37 19.90 40.02
C ASP A 49 46.58 19.84 38.51
N ASN A 50 47.08 18.68 38.07
CA ASN A 50 47.52 18.34 36.71
C ASN A 50 46.36 18.36 35.67
N ALA A 51 45.74 19.53 35.47
CA ALA A 51 44.72 19.82 34.48
C ALA A 51 45.29 20.81 33.44
N PRO A 52 45.04 20.62 32.13
CA PRO A 52 45.53 21.53 31.11
C PRO A 52 44.85 22.91 31.28
N VAL A 53 45.65 23.94 31.54
CA VAL A 53 45.19 25.33 31.59
C VAL A 53 44.85 25.76 30.17
N ASP A 54 43.57 26.03 29.93
CA ASP A 54 43.07 26.51 28.64
C ASP A 54 43.56 27.94 28.40
N PHE A 55 43.94 28.27 27.16
CA PHE A 55 44.35 29.62 26.75
C PHE A 55 43.24 30.66 27.04
N LEU A 56 41.99 30.20 27.17
CA LEU A 56 40.84 31.00 27.59
C LEU A 56 40.91 31.49 29.05
N ASP A 57 41.48 30.73 29.99
CA ASP A 57 41.56 31.14 31.41
C ASP A 57 42.60 32.26 31.63
N LEU A 58 43.63 32.34 30.78
CA LEU A 58 44.63 33.40 30.86
C LEU A 58 44.09 34.74 30.33
N VAL A 59 43.09 34.71 29.44
CA VAL A 59 42.46 35.91 28.85
C VAL A 59 41.32 36.44 29.74
N GLU A 60 40.67 35.60 30.56
CA GLU A 60 39.58 36.03 31.44
C GLU A 60 40.01 36.85 32.67
N SER A 61 41.31 36.87 33.03
CA SER A 61 41.77 37.62 34.21
C SER A 61 41.86 39.15 34.04
N GLY A 62 41.55 39.70 32.85
CA GLY A 62 41.71 41.12 32.56
C GLY A 62 40.46 41.89 32.13
N TYR A 63 39.36 41.23 31.78
CA TYR A 63 38.17 41.93 31.23
C TYR A 63 36.86 41.30 31.71
N GLU A 64 36.13 42.06 32.54
CA GLU A 64 34.77 41.75 32.94
C GLU A 64 33.83 41.99 31.75
N TYR A 65 33.51 40.93 31.01
CA TYR A 65 32.61 41.00 29.86
C TYR A 65 31.14 41.19 30.32
N PRO A 66 30.37 42.08 29.66
CA PRO A 66 28.93 42.23 29.92
C PRO A 66 28.18 40.89 29.77
N GLN A 67 27.22 40.60 30.64
CA GLN A 67 26.50 39.30 30.69
C GLN A 67 25.89 38.84 29.35
N GLU A 68 25.62 39.76 28.42
CA GLU A 68 25.10 39.43 27.10
C GLU A 68 26.08 38.63 26.24
N VAL A 69 27.40 38.88 26.35
CA VAL A 69 28.43 38.18 25.57
C VAL A 69 28.62 36.76 26.08
N VAL A 70 28.63 36.57 27.41
CA VAL A 70 28.67 35.24 28.04
C VAL A 70 27.40 34.46 27.72
N GLY A 71 26.24 35.11 27.72
CA GLY A 71 24.97 34.52 27.30
C GLY A 71 24.98 34.05 25.84
N GLN A 72 25.54 34.84 24.93
CA GLN A 72 25.68 34.47 23.52
C GLN A 72 26.70 33.34 23.30
N ALA A 73 27.83 33.35 24.00
CA ALA A 73 28.80 32.25 23.94
C ALA A 73 28.23 30.94 24.50
N GLN A 74 27.49 31.00 25.61
CA GLN A 74 26.79 29.84 26.17
C GLN A 74 25.63 29.36 25.28
N ALA A 75 24.97 30.26 24.54
CA ALA A 75 23.96 29.88 23.54
C ALA A 75 24.63 29.17 22.35
N ALA A 76 25.73 29.71 21.82
CA ALA A 76 26.50 29.11 20.73
C ALA A 76 27.10 27.73 21.11
N ALA A 77 27.52 27.56 22.37
CA ALA A 77 28.01 26.28 22.87
C ALA A 77 26.89 25.23 23.00
N ARG A 78 25.68 25.63 23.43
CA ARG A 78 24.50 24.74 23.46
C ARG A 78 24.06 24.36 22.05
N GLU A 79 24.10 25.32 21.14
CA GLU A 79 23.76 25.10 19.73
C GLU A 79 24.76 24.13 19.11
N SER A 80 26.06 24.32 19.29
CA SER A 80 27.09 23.38 18.80
C SER A 80 26.91 21.95 19.34
N ARG A 81 26.53 21.77 20.61
CA ARG A 81 26.21 20.43 21.14
C ARG A 81 24.99 19.81 20.45
N ARG A 82 23.96 20.60 20.18
CA ARG A 82 22.78 20.14 19.44
C ARG A 82 23.15 19.69 18.02
N TRP A 83 23.99 20.44 17.32
CA TRP A 83 24.50 20.04 16.00
C TRP A 83 25.35 18.76 16.06
N ALA A 84 26.14 18.57 17.12
CA ALA A 84 26.89 17.33 17.33
C ALA A 84 25.97 16.12 17.62
N GLU A 85 24.93 16.30 18.42
CA GLU A 85 23.91 15.27 18.70
C GLU A 85 23.09 14.92 17.45
N GLU A 86 22.72 15.92 16.64
CA GLU A 86 22.04 15.71 15.36
C GLU A 86 22.93 15.00 14.32
N SER A 87 24.24 15.27 14.34
CA SER A 87 25.22 14.55 13.52
C SER A 87 25.39 13.09 13.95
N GLU A 88 25.45 12.80 15.26
CA GLU A 88 25.52 11.44 15.78
C GLU A 88 24.22 10.66 15.48
N SER A 89 23.06 11.30 15.63
CA SER A 89 21.77 10.73 15.25
C SER A 89 21.73 10.38 13.75
N SER A 90 22.20 11.30 12.89
CA SER A 90 22.30 11.07 11.44
C SER A 90 23.26 9.93 11.08
N PHE A 91 24.37 9.79 11.82
CA PHE A 91 25.31 8.69 11.66
C PHE A 91 24.68 7.35 12.07
N GLN A 92 23.94 7.30 13.17
CA GLN A 92 23.21 6.09 13.59
C GLN A 92 22.08 5.71 12.61
N SER A 93 21.37 6.70 12.03
CA SER A 93 20.42 6.47 10.94
C SER A 93 21.09 5.93 9.67
N SER A 94 22.29 6.42 9.33
CA SER A 94 23.09 5.89 8.22
C SER A 94 23.55 4.44 8.48
N LYS A 95 23.88 4.11 9.73
CA LYS A 95 24.23 2.75 10.15
C LYS A 95 23.05 1.79 10.12
N ALA A 96 21.83 2.26 10.43
CA ALA A 96 20.60 1.48 10.27
C ALA A 96 20.33 1.14 8.79
N LEU A 97 20.66 2.06 7.88
CA LEU A 97 20.61 1.86 6.41
C LEU A 97 21.59 0.76 5.91
N TYR A 98 22.73 0.57 6.58
CA TYR A 98 23.60 -0.58 6.29
C TYR A 98 23.00 -1.92 6.75
N GLY A 99 22.10 -1.90 7.74
CA GLY A 99 21.29 -3.05 8.12
C GLY A 99 20.31 -3.45 7.00
N ASP A 100 19.73 -2.47 6.31
CA ASP A 100 18.85 -2.69 5.15
C ASP A 100 19.57 -3.27 3.94
N LEU A 101 20.89 -3.09 3.79
CA LEU A 101 21.64 -3.79 2.75
C LEU A 101 21.63 -5.33 2.96
N SER A 102 21.53 -5.79 4.22
CA SER A 102 21.32 -7.22 4.50
C SER A 102 19.92 -7.69 4.08
N ALA A 103 18.90 -6.82 4.23
CA ALA A 103 17.55 -7.07 3.78
C ALA A 103 17.44 -7.07 2.25
N VAL A 104 18.14 -6.17 1.56
CA VAL A 104 18.25 -6.15 0.08
C VAL A 104 18.98 -7.40 -0.43
N ASN A 105 20.05 -7.83 0.23
CA ASN A 105 20.74 -9.07 -0.13
C ASN A 105 19.89 -10.32 0.16
N ALA A 106 19.10 -10.32 1.24
CA ALA A 106 18.13 -11.37 1.52
C ALA A 106 16.99 -11.41 0.49
N ALA A 107 16.49 -10.24 0.07
CA ALA A 107 15.48 -10.12 -0.98
C ALA A 107 16.02 -10.59 -2.34
N ARG A 108 17.29 -10.27 -2.66
CA ARG A 108 17.96 -10.78 -3.85
C ARG A 108 18.12 -12.31 -3.81
N ALA A 109 18.56 -12.87 -2.68
CA ALA A 109 18.67 -14.32 -2.50
C ALA A 109 17.30 -15.02 -2.61
N ALA A 110 16.23 -14.41 -2.08
CA ALA A 110 14.87 -14.91 -2.23
C ALA A 110 14.39 -14.84 -3.70
N SER A 111 14.74 -13.78 -4.44
CA SER A 111 14.42 -13.65 -5.86
C SER A 111 15.17 -14.67 -6.73
N GLU A 112 16.43 -14.96 -6.42
CA GLU A 112 17.23 -16.00 -7.07
C GLU A 112 16.66 -17.40 -6.77
N ALA A 113 16.28 -17.69 -5.51
CA ALA A 113 15.62 -18.94 -5.14
C ALA A 113 14.25 -19.13 -5.83
N ALA A 114 13.47 -18.05 -5.98
CA ALA A 114 12.20 -18.09 -6.71
C ALA A 114 12.41 -18.41 -8.20
N ARG A 115 13.42 -17.82 -8.85
CA ARG A 115 13.78 -18.13 -10.25
C ARG A 115 14.18 -19.60 -10.44
N ASP A 116 14.95 -20.15 -9.52
CA ASP A 116 15.36 -21.56 -9.60
C ASP A 116 14.19 -22.51 -9.36
N SER A 117 13.27 -22.16 -8.45
CA SER A 117 12.01 -22.90 -8.27
C SER A 117 11.14 -22.87 -9.53
N SER A 118 11.04 -21.73 -10.22
CA SER A 118 10.31 -21.62 -11.49
C SER A 118 10.96 -22.44 -12.61
N ARG A 119 12.29 -22.49 -12.69
CA ARG A 119 13.01 -23.34 -13.65
C ARG A 119 12.77 -24.81 -13.37
N SER A 120 12.86 -25.24 -12.11
CA SER A 120 12.59 -26.62 -11.72
C SER A 120 11.14 -27.03 -12.01
N ALA A 121 10.17 -26.14 -11.77
CA ALA A 121 8.75 -26.39 -12.10
C ALA A 121 8.53 -26.51 -13.62
N ARG A 122 9.19 -25.67 -14.43
CA ARG A 122 9.15 -25.76 -15.88
C ARG A 122 9.76 -27.07 -16.38
N ASP A 123 10.89 -27.50 -15.82
CA ASP A 123 11.56 -28.73 -16.25
C ASP A 123 10.73 -29.97 -15.90
N VAL A 124 10.01 -29.95 -14.76
CA VAL A 124 9.00 -30.97 -14.41
C VAL A 124 7.81 -30.96 -15.38
N ALA A 125 7.34 -29.78 -15.78
CA ALA A 125 6.25 -29.66 -16.77
C ALA A 125 6.67 -30.21 -18.15
N ILE A 126 7.91 -29.96 -18.58
CA ILE A 126 8.46 -30.52 -19.81
C ILE A 126 8.53 -32.05 -19.72
N ALA A 127 9.05 -32.60 -18.61
CA ALA A 127 9.11 -34.05 -18.41
C ALA A 127 7.71 -34.70 -18.44
N LYS A 128 6.71 -34.04 -17.85
CA LYS A 128 5.32 -34.52 -17.87
C LYS A 128 4.67 -34.47 -19.25
N ARG A 129 4.99 -33.45 -20.05
CA ARG A 129 4.59 -33.39 -21.46
C ARG A 129 5.20 -34.55 -22.26
N ASP A 130 6.50 -34.79 -22.09
CA ASP A 130 7.20 -35.84 -22.82
C ASP A 130 6.68 -37.25 -22.42
N GLU A 131 6.32 -37.46 -21.15
CA GLU A 131 5.60 -38.66 -20.69
C GLU A 131 4.23 -38.80 -21.38
N ALA A 132 3.45 -37.71 -21.46
CA ALA A 132 2.14 -37.72 -22.12
C ALA A 132 2.24 -38.00 -23.63
N GLU A 133 3.25 -37.46 -24.31
CA GLU A 133 3.55 -37.78 -25.71
C GLU A 133 3.91 -39.26 -25.89
N GLY A 134 4.67 -39.85 -24.95
CA GLY A 134 4.97 -41.29 -24.95
C GLY A 134 3.75 -42.19 -24.76
N PHE A 135 2.81 -41.80 -23.90
CA PHE A 135 1.53 -42.51 -23.74
C PHE A 135 0.65 -42.38 -24.99
N ALA A 136 0.59 -41.20 -25.60
CA ALA A 136 -0.15 -41.00 -26.85
C ALA A 136 0.41 -41.84 -28.00
N GLY A 137 1.74 -41.95 -28.12
CA GLY A 137 2.38 -42.84 -29.09
C GLY A 137 2.04 -44.32 -28.86
N SER A 138 2.09 -44.76 -27.60
CA SER A 138 1.74 -46.15 -27.23
C SER A 138 0.28 -46.48 -27.55
N ALA A 139 -0.64 -45.55 -27.29
CA ALA A 139 -2.06 -45.68 -27.63
C ALA A 139 -2.30 -45.75 -29.15
N SER A 140 -1.54 -44.98 -29.94
CA SER A 140 -1.56 -45.08 -31.40
C SER A 140 -1.09 -46.46 -31.89
N ASP A 141 0.01 -46.98 -31.33
CA ASP A 141 0.53 -48.30 -31.68
C ASP A 141 -0.43 -49.45 -31.28
N ASP A 142 -1.17 -49.27 -30.18
CA ASP A 142 -2.21 -50.21 -29.75
C ASP A 142 -3.43 -50.16 -30.69
N ALA A 143 -3.82 -48.97 -31.16
CA ALA A 143 -4.90 -48.80 -32.15
C ALA A 143 -4.54 -49.44 -33.50
N ASP A 144 -3.32 -49.23 -34.00
CA ASP A 144 -2.84 -49.86 -35.24
C ASP A 144 -2.80 -51.39 -35.12
N ARG A 145 -2.41 -51.91 -33.94
CA ARG A 145 -2.45 -53.36 -33.65
C ARG A 145 -3.87 -53.91 -33.59
N ALA A 146 -4.83 -53.17 -33.06
CA ALA A 146 -6.23 -53.55 -33.03
C ALA A 146 -6.85 -53.58 -34.45
N GLU A 147 -6.53 -52.59 -35.28
CA GLU A 147 -6.97 -52.55 -36.68
C GLU A 147 -6.38 -53.72 -37.49
N ALA A 148 -5.10 -54.02 -37.31
CA ALA A 148 -4.45 -55.17 -37.95
C ALA A 148 -5.07 -56.51 -37.51
N ALA A 149 -5.39 -56.66 -36.22
CA ALA A 149 -6.06 -57.84 -35.69
C ALA A 149 -7.48 -58.02 -36.24
N ALA A 150 -8.24 -56.92 -36.35
CA ALA A 150 -9.57 -56.92 -36.97
C ALA A 150 -9.51 -57.30 -38.47
N GLY A 151 -8.50 -56.80 -39.19
CA GLY A 151 -8.24 -57.17 -40.58
C GLY A 151 -7.92 -58.66 -40.77
N SER A 152 -7.11 -59.25 -39.87
CA SER A 152 -6.81 -60.69 -39.90
C SER A 152 -8.06 -61.54 -39.62
N ALA A 153 -8.88 -61.16 -38.64
CA ALA A 153 -10.11 -61.88 -38.30
C ALA A 153 -11.14 -61.84 -39.44
N ALA A 154 -11.23 -60.72 -40.16
CA ALA A 154 -12.08 -60.61 -41.35
C ALA A 154 -11.62 -61.55 -42.48
N ALA A 155 -10.31 -61.65 -42.72
CA ALA A 155 -9.74 -62.54 -43.72
C ALA A 155 -9.98 -64.02 -43.39
N ASP A 156 -9.75 -64.42 -42.12
CA ASP A 156 -10.00 -65.79 -41.66
C ASP A 156 -11.49 -66.18 -41.83
N THR A 157 -12.39 -65.23 -41.59
CA THR A 157 -13.84 -65.43 -41.77
C THR A 157 -14.21 -65.62 -43.24
N GLU A 158 -13.59 -64.86 -44.16
CA GLU A 158 -13.82 -64.96 -45.60
C GLU A 158 -13.27 -66.28 -46.18
N GLU A 159 -12.15 -66.77 -45.64
CA GLU A 159 -11.57 -68.08 -45.97
C GLU A 159 -12.47 -69.24 -45.50
N LEU A 160 -12.93 -69.20 -44.26
CA LEU A 160 -13.86 -70.21 -43.71
C LEU A 160 -15.18 -70.24 -44.48
N LEU A 161 -15.71 -69.08 -44.88
CA LEU A 161 -16.95 -68.99 -45.66
C LEU A 161 -16.77 -69.58 -47.07
N SER A 162 -15.62 -69.33 -47.71
CA SER A 162 -15.28 -69.90 -49.02
C SER A 162 -15.14 -71.43 -48.96
N GLN A 163 -14.54 -71.96 -47.89
CA GLN A 163 -14.42 -73.39 -47.64
C GLN A 163 -15.81 -74.04 -47.43
N HIS A 164 -16.69 -73.40 -46.65
CA HIS A 164 -18.04 -73.90 -46.39
C HIS A 164 -18.90 -73.96 -47.67
N VAL A 165 -18.77 -72.96 -48.55
CA VAL A 165 -19.44 -72.97 -49.86
C VAL A 165 -18.90 -74.07 -50.77
N ALA A 166 -17.61 -74.37 -50.71
CA ALA A 166 -16.99 -75.47 -51.47
C ALA A 166 -17.49 -76.84 -50.98
N ASP A 167 -17.53 -77.05 -49.67
CA ASP A 167 -18.03 -78.28 -49.05
C ASP A 167 -19.52 -78.52 -49.35
N SER A 168 -20.32 -77.44 -49.34
CA SER A 168 -21.75 -77.49 -49.69
C SER A 168 -21.98 -77.86 -51.16
N ARG A 169 -21.13 -77.39 -52.08
CA ARG A 169 -21.16 -77.79 -53.50
C ARG A 169 -20.76 -79.26 -53.69
N ALA A 170 -19.73 -79.73 -52.98
CA ALA A 170 -19.30 -81.13 -53.01
C ALA A 170 -20.40 -82.08 -52.50
N ALA A 171 -21.10 -81.70 -51.42
CA ALA A 171 -22.23 -82.46 -50.90
C ALA A 171 -23.41 -82.53 -51.90
N ARG A 172 -23.68 -81.42 -52.60
CA ARG A 172 -24.72 -81.37 -53.64
C ARG A 172 -24.38 -82.23 -54.86
N ASP A 173 -23.13 -82.21 -55.30
CA ASP A 173 -22.68 -83.00 -56.46
C ASP A 173 -22.63 -84.51 -56.12
N ALA A 174 -22.33 -84.87 -54.86
CA ALA A 174 -22.50 -86.23 -54.35
C ALA A 174 -23.97 -86.70 -54.29
N ALA A 175 -24.90 -85.80 -53.94
CA ALA A 175 -26.33 -86.07 -53.98
C ALA A 175 -26.85 -86.24 -55.42
N ALA A 176 -26.32 -85.50 -56.39
CA ALA A 176 -26.63 -85.64 -57.81
C ALA A 176 -26.10 -86.96 -58.42
N GLY A 177 -24.91 -87.40 -58.00
CA GLY A 177 -24.37 -88.73 -58.36
C GLY A 177 -25.24 -89.87 -57.82
N SER A 178 -25.68 -89.75 -56.57
CA SER A 178 -26.58 -90.71 -55.93
C SER A 178 -27.95 -90.82 -56.63
N ALA A 179 -28.43 -89.74 -57.26
CA ALA A 179 -29.66 -89.73 -58.04
C ALA A 179 -29.52 -90.40 -59.42
N SER A 180 -28.33 -90.36 -60.03
CA SER A 180 -27.98 -91.11 -61.25
C SER A 180 -27.92 -92.63 -60.98
N ASP A 181 -27.37 -93.01 -59.83
CA ASP A 181 -27.27 -94.41 -59.40
C ASP A 181 -28.63 -95.00 -59.02
N ALA A 182 -29.56 -94.16 -58.51
CA ALA A 182 -30.94 -94.52 -58.23
C ALA A 182 -31.74 -94.88 -59.50
N SER A 183 -31.45 -94.26 -60.65
CA SER A 183 -32.07 -94.62 -61.94
C SER A 183 -31.64 -96.00 -62.45
N SER A 184 -30.43 -96.44 -62.10
CA SER A 184 -29.87 -97.73 -62.52
C SER A 184 -30.33 -98.89 -61.61
N SER A 185 -30.72 -98.57 -60.37
CA SER A 185 -31.10 -99.54 -59.33
C SER A 185 -32.58 -99.99 -59.39
N ALA A 186 -33.42 -99.31 -60.18
CA ALA A 186 -34.83 -99.65 -60.38
C ALA A 186 -35.05 -101.02 -61.07
N THR A 187 -34.00 -101.67 -61.57
CA THR A 187 -34.08 -102.97 -62.27
C THR A 187 -33.90 -104.20 -61.35
N GLY A 188 -33.54 -104.04 -60.06
CA GLY A 188 -33.08 -105.16 -59.21
C GLY A 188 -33.90 -105.54 -57.96
N ALA A 189 -34.96 -104.83 -57.59
CA ALA A 189 -35.50 -104.88 -56.23
C ALA A 189 -36.60 -105.93 -55.98
N ALA A 190 -36.23 -107.22 -55.89
CA ALA A 190 -37.03 -108.29 -55.24
C ALA A 190 -36.35 -108.89 -53.99
N GLY A 191 -35.21 -108.33 -53.55
CA GLY A 191 -34.45 -108.81 -52.40
C GLY A 191 -34.47 -107.85 -51.21
N SER A 192 -35.38 -108.07 -50.27
CA SER A 192 -35.15 -107.92 -48.82
C SER A 192 -35.00 -106.49 -48.26
N ALA A 193 -36.02 -105.84 -47.68
CA ALA A 193 -36.60 -106.10 -46.35
C ALA A 193 -35.64 -106.10 -45.12
N ALA A 194 -34.34 -105.77 -45.27
CA ALA A 194 -33.37 -105.74 -44.16
C ALA A 194 -32.78 -104.34 -43.82
N ALA A 195 -33.13 -103.28 -44.54
CA ALA A 195 -32.49 -101.96 -44.42
C ALA A 195 -33.11 -100.96 -43.42
N SER A 196 -34.25 -101.27 -42.79
CA SER A 196 -35.03 -100.31 -41.99
C SER A 196 -34.47 -99.98 -40.59
N ALA A 197 -33.31 -100.52 -40.20
CA ALA A 197 -32.64 -100.19 -38.93
C ALA A 197 -31.44 -99.22 -39.09
N GLY A 198 -30.87 -99.09 -40.30
CA GLY A 198 -29.71 -98.20 -40.55
C GLY A 198 -30.07 -96.72 -40.66
N SER A 199 -31.19 -96.41 -41.32
CA SER A 199 -31.63 -95.03 -41.57
C SER A 199 -32.10 -94.27 -40.32
N ALA A 200 -32.43 -94.97 -39.24
CA ALA A 200 -32.76 -94.35 -37.95
C ALA A 200 -31.50 -93.94 -37.15
N ALA A 201 -30.37 -94.62 -37.36
CA ALA A 201 -29.09 -94.27 -36.72
C ALA A 201 -28.45 -93.05 -37.38
N GLU A 202 -28.52 -92.93 -38.71
CA GLU A 202 -28.02 -91.76 -39.45
C GLU A 202 -28.83 -90.48 -39.16
N ALA A 203 -30.15 -90.60 -38.94
CA ALA A 203 -30.98 -89.46 -38.54
C ALA A 203 -30.70 -88.96 -37.11
N VAL A 204 -30.26 -89.83 -36.21
CA VAL A 204 -29.81 -89.45 -34.84
C VAL A 204 -28.45 -88.77 -34.89
N VAL A 205 -27.52 -89.28 -35.71
CA VAL A 205 -26.19 -88.65 -35.91
C VAL A 205 -26.33 -87.27 -36.56
N ALA A 206 -27.21 -87.12 -37.56
CA ALA A 206 -27.49 -85.81 -38.17
C ALA A 206 -28.10 -84.81 -37.19
N ARG A 207 -28.99 -85.27 -36.27
CA ARG A 207 -29.57 -84.43 -35.23
C ARG A 207 -28.53 -84.00 -34.18
N GLN A 208 -27.65 -84.92 -33.75
CA GLN A 208 -26.54 -84.60 -32.87
C GLN A 208 -25.55 -83.62 -33.52
N GLY A 209 -25.29 -83.74 -34.83
CA GLY A 209 -24.50 -82.77 -35.58
C GLY A 209 -25.14 -81.38 -35.62
N ALA A 210 -26.46 -81.30 -35.82
CA ALA A 210 -27.20 -80.03 -35.81
C ALA A 210 -27.24 -79.38 -34.41
N GLU A 211 -27.43 -80.18 -33.35
CA GLU A 211 -27.39 -79.70 -31.96
C GLU A 211 -25.99 -79.20 -31.57
N THR A 212 -24.93 -79.86 -32.05
CA THR A 212 -23.54 -79.42 -31.85
C THR A 212 -23.27 -78.10 -32.58
N ALA A 213 -23.69 -77.99 -33.84
CA ALA A 213 -23.54 -76.76 -34.62
C ALA A 213 -24.35 -75.59 -34.02
N GLN A 214 -25.53 -75.85 -33.47
CA GLN A 214 -26.31 -74.84 -32.75
C GLN A 214 -25.57 -74.37 -31.49
N GLY A 215 -25.01 -75.29 -30.68
CA GLY A 215 -24.24 -74.93 -29.50
C GLY A 215 -22.98 -74.13 -29.82
N GLU A 216 -22.29 -74.47 -30.91
CA GLU A 216 -21.12 -73.70 -31.40
C GLU A 216 -21.52 -72.30 -31.88
N ALA A 217 -22.68 -72.15 -32.54
CA ALA A 217 -23.21 -70.86 -32.96
C ALA A 217 -23.63 -69.98 -31.76
N GLU A 218 -24.25 -70.55 -30.73
CA GLU A 218 -24.59 -69.86 -29.49
C GLU A 218 -23.33 -69.37 -28.77
N VAL A 219 -22.30 -70.23 -28.64
CA VAL A 219 -21.01 -69.85 -28.05
C VAL A 219 -20.28 -68.76 -28.87
N ALA A 220 -20.40 -68.77 -30.20
CA ALA A 220 -19.85 -67.73 -31.06
C ALA A 220 -20.60 -66.39 -30.89
N ALA A 221 -21.93 -66.44 -30.75
CA ALA A 221 -22.74 -65.24 -30.48
C ALA A 221 -22.41 -64.63 -29.11
N ASP A 222 -22.25 -65.45 -28.07
CA ASP A 222 -21.86 -64.99 -26.72
C ASP A 222 -20.48 -64.33 -26.72
N ARG A 223 -19.49 -64.89 -27.45
CA ARG A 223 -18.18 -64.24 -27.60
C ARG A 223 -18.27 -62.91 -28.33
N SER A 224 -19.09 -62.83 -29.38
CA SER A 224 -19.26 -61.59 -30.13
C SER A 224 -19.96 -60.50 -29.31
N ALA A 225 -20.90 -60.88 -28.43
CA ALA A 225 -21.50 -59.97 -27.47
C ALA A 225 -20.49 -59.48 -26.42
N ALA A 226 -19.69 -60.37 -25.85
CA ALA A 226 -18.63 -60.00 -24.91
C ALA A 226 -17.58 -59.06 -25.54
N GLN A 227 -17.20 -59.29 -26.79
CA GLN A 227 -16.30 -58.39 -27.53
C GLN A 227 -16.93 -57.01 -27.81
N ALA A 228 -18.25 -56.95 -28.01
CA ALA A 228 -18.95 -55.68 -28.17
C ALA A 228 -19.02 -54.89 -26.86
N ASP A 229 -19.21 -55.58 -25.73
CA ASP A 229 -19.17 -54.98 -24.39
C ASP A 229 -17.76 -54.43 -24.09
N ASP A 230 -16.71 -55.24 -24.31
CA ASP A 230 -15.31 -54.79 -24.16
C ASP A 230 -15.01 -53.55 -25.03
N ALA A 231 -15.49 -53.53 -26.27
CA ALA A 231 -15.32 -52.38 -27.17
C ALA A 231 -16.06 -51.12 -26.68
N SER A 232 -17.22 -51.28 -26.03
CA SER A 232 -17.95 -50.18 -25.39
C SER A 232 -17.16 -49.64 -24.20
N ASP A 233 -16.64 -50.50 -23.35
CA ASP A 233 -15.84 -50.12 -22.18
C ASP A 233 -14.58 -49.35 -22.60
N TYR A 234 -13.88 -49.79 -23.65
CA TYR A 234 -12.74 -49.05 -24.21
C TYR A 234 -13.13 -47.68 -24.78
N ALA A 235 -14.32 -47.56 -25.38
CA ALA A 235 -14.80 -46.28 -25.89
C ALA A 235 -15.13 -45.29 -24.76
N ASP A 236 -15.70 -45.78 -23.65
CA ASP A 236 -15.97 -44.99 -22.45
C ASP A 236 -14.67 -44.53 -21.76
N ASP A 237 -13.68 -45.42 -21.63
CA ASP A 237 -12.35 -45.09 -21.09
C ASP A 237 -11.62 -44.06 -21.96
N ALA A 238 -11.75 -44.15 -23.29
CA ALA A 238 -11.20 -43.16 -24.22
C ALA A 238 -11.87 -41.79 -24.06
N SER A 239 -13.19 -41.76 -23.89
CA SER A 239 -13.96 -40.53 -23.64
C SER A 239 -13.61 -39.88 -22.30
N ALA A 240 -13.44 -40.70 -21.25
CA ALA A 240 -12.97 -40.24 -19.94
C ALA A 240 -11.56 -39.65 -20.04
N SER A 241 -10.65 -40.32 -20.76
CA SER A 241 -9.28 -39.84 -20.99
C SER A 241 -9.25 -38.52 -21.77
N ALA A 242 -10.10 -38.36 -22.79
CA ALA A 242 -10.23 -37.11 -23.53
C ALA A 242 -10.74 -35.96 -22.66
N THR A 243 -11.65 -36.23 -21.72
CA THR A 243 -12.15 -35.25 -20.75
C THR A 243 -11.03 -34.78 -19.82
N VAL A 244 -10.26 -35.72 -19.26
CA VAL A 244 -9.10 -35.40 -18.41
C VAL A 244 -8.05 -34.57 -19.15
N ALA A 245 -7.81 -34.87 -20.44
CA ALA A 245 -6.89 -34.09 -21.27
C ALA A 245 -7.39 -32.64 -21.47
N SER A 246 -8.69 -32.46 -21.69
CA SER A 246 -9.32 -31.14 -21.80
C SER A 246 -9.21 -30.35 -20.49
N ASP A 247 -9.50 -30.97 -19.35
CA ASP A 247 -9.41 -30.33 -18.03
C ASP A 247 -7.97 -29.90 -17.71
N ASN A 248 -6.98 -30.74 -18.04
CA ASN A 248 -5.57 -30.41 -17.89
C ASN A 248 -5.15 -29.24 -18.79
N ALA A 249 -5.66 -29.16 -20.02
CA ALA A 249 -5.39 -28.03 -20.92
C ALA A 249 -5.96 -26.71 -20.37
N ILE A 250 -7.17 -26.74 -19.81
CA ILE A 250 -7.80 -25.58 -19.15
C ILE A 250 -6.98 -25.13 -17.94
N LEU A 251 -6.59 -26.07 -17.07
CA LEU A 251 -5.78 -25.78 -15.89
C LEU A 251 -4.41 -25.20 -16.27
N SER A 252 -3.79 -25.72 -17.33
CA SER A 252 -2.54 -25.17 -17.87
C SER A 252 -2.71 -23.73 -18.35
N GLY A 253 -3.82 -23.41 -19.02
CA GLY A 253 -4.14 -22.03 -19.44
C GLY A 253 -4.33 -21.08 -18.25
N GLN A 254 -5.03 -21.53 -17.20
CA GLN A 254 -5.22 -20.76 -15.98
C GLN A 254 -3.90 -20.49 -15.25
N ASN A 255 -3.01 -21.49 -15.18
CA ASN A 255 -1.69 -21.34 -14.59
C ASN A 255 -0.81 -20.36 -15.38
N ALA A 256 -0.86 -20.39 -16.71
CA ALA A 256 -0.17 -19.43 -17.55
C ALA A 256 -0.66 -17.99 -17.31
N ALA A 257 -1.98 -17.79 -17.25
CA ALA A 257 -2.55 -16.47 -16.94
C ALA A 257 -2.18 -15.98 -15.53
N ALA A 258 -2.17 -16.87 -14.53
CA ALA A 258 -1.73 -16.54 -13.18
C ALA A 258 -0.25 -16.14 -13.13
N ALA A 259 0.61 -16.79 -13.93
CA ALA A 259 2.02 -16.44 -14.05
C ALA A 259 2.22 -15.06 -14.70
N GLU A 260 1.42 -14.72 -15.73
CA GLU A 260 1.44 -13.39 -16.36
C GLU A 260 1.04 -12.28 -15.38
N VAL A 261 -0.05 -12.49 -14.62
CA VAL A 261 -0.47 -11.55 -13.56
C VAL A 261 0.61 -11.38 -12.50
N SER A 262 1.23 -12.47 -12.06
CA SER A 262 2.33 -12.41 -11.09
C SER A 262 3.55 -11.66 -11.63
N ALA A 263 3.86 -11.79 -12.92
CA ALA A 263 4.94 -11.05 -13.55
C ALA A 263 4.63 -9.54 -13.64
N GLY A 264 3.38 -9.18 -13.97
CA GLY A 264 2.91 -7.79 -13.96
C GLY A 264 3.02 -7.15 -12.58
N ASN A 265 2.50 -7.81 -11.54
CA ASN A 265 2.58 -7.30 -10.16
C ASN A 265 4.05 -7.11 -9.69
N ALA A 266 4.95 -7.99 -10.12
CA ALA A 266 6.38 -7.86 -9.79
C ALA A 266 7.04 -6.68 -10.51
N GLN A 267 6.59 -6.35 -11.72
CA GLN A 267 7.06 -5.18 -12.45
C GLN A 267 6.52 -3.88 -11.83
N ASP A 268 5.24 -3.84 -11.49
CA ASP A 268 4.63 -2.68 -10.82
C ASP A 268 5.33 -2.38 -9.48
N ALA A 269 5.61 -3.41 -8.68
CA ALA A 269 6.35 -3.26 -7.43
C ALA A 269 7.79 -2.74 -7.64
N ALA A 270 8.45 -3.12 -8.75
CA ALA A 270 9.77 -2.63 -9.09
C ALA A 270 9.74 -1.14 -9.52
N ASP A 271 8.71 -0.75 -10.27
CA ASP A 271 8.52 0.63 -10.70
C ASP A 271 8.16 1.55 -9.52
N GLU A 272 7.29 1.11 -8.60
CA GLU A 272 6.99 1.82 -7.35
C GLU A 272 8.25 2.04 -6.51
N ALA A 273 9.09 1.01 -6.37
CA ALA A 273 10.36 1.14 -5.64
C ALA A 273 11.33 2.11 -6.33
N ALA A 274 11.38 2.13 -7.67
CA ALA A 274 12.21 3.07 -8.41
C ALA A 274 11.73 4.53 -8.24
N ASP A 275 10.41 4.73 -8.17
CA ASP A 275 9.80 6.04 -7.96
C ASP A 275 10.03 6.56 -6.53
N ASP A 276 9.94 5.71 -5.51
CA ASP A 276 10.24 6.07 -4.12
C ASP A 276 11.71 6.49 -3.93
N VAL A 277 12.64 5.74 -4.53
CA VAL A 277 14.06 6.10 -4.56
C VAL A 277 14.25 7.46 -5.23
N ARG A 278 13.59 7.71 -6.38
CA ARG A 278 13.70 9.00 -7.09
C ARG A 278 13.16 10.16 -6.26
N SER A 279 12.04 9.96 -5.58
CA SER A 279 11.43 10.94 -4.66
C SER A 279 12.38 11.28 -3.51
N THR A 280 12.94 10.25 -2.87
CA THR A 280 13.92 10.41 -1.80
C THR A 280 15.16 11.20 -2.26
N LEU A 281 15.68 10.88 -3.45
CA LEU A 281 16.80 11.63 -4.04
C LEU A 281 16.45 13.10 -4.29
N GLN A 282 15.25 13.40 -4.77
CA GLN A 282 14.79 14.79 -4.95
C GLN A 282 14.68 15.52 -3.61
N GLY A 283 14.26 14.83 -2.55
CA GLY A 283 14.29 15.35 -1.17
C GLY A 283 15.71 15.74 -0.75
N PHE A 284 16.69 14.86 -0.94
CA PHE A 284 18.09 15.17 -0.63
C PHE A 284 18.66 16.33 -1.45
N VAL A 285 18.34 16.40 -2.75
CA VAL A 285 18.76 17.53 -3.60
C VAL A 285 18.18 18.85 -3.09
N THR A 286 16.92 18.83 -2.65
CA THR A 286 16.24 20.01 -2.09
C THR A 286 16.89 20.45 -0.78
N SER A 287 17.13 19.51 0.14
CA SER A 287 17.83 19.81 1.41
C SER A 287 19.26 20.31 1.17
N ALA A 288 20.02 19.69 0.27
CA ALA A 288 21.37 20.12 -0.07
C ALA A 288 21.39 21.53 -0.66
N THR A 289 20.40 21.87 -1.48
CA THR A 289 20.25 23.22 -2.05
C THR A 289 19.95 24.23 -0.94
N ALA A 290 19.03 23.92 -0.03
CA ALA A 290 18.72 24.78 1.11
C ALA A 290 19.93 25.01 2.03
N SER A 291 20.72 23.97 2.32
CA SER A 291 21.96 24.08 3.10
C SER A 291 23.01 24.94 2.40
N LYS A 292 23.14 24.81 1.07
CA LYS A 292 24.03 25.65 0.26
C LYS A 292 23.63 27.12 0.32
N ASP A 293 22.34 27.42 0.22
CA ASP A 293 21.83 28.78 0.29
C ASP A 293 22.03 29.39 1.68
N ALA A 294 21.76 28.62 2.75
CA ALA A 294 22.02 29.02 4.12
C ALA A 294 23.52 29.33 4.36
N ALA A 295 24.43 28.49 3.85
CA ALA A 295 25.87 28.73 3.95
C ALA A 295 26.27 30.05 3.25
N LYS A 296 25.67 30.34 2.09
CA LYS A 296 25.91 31.58 1.35
C LYS A 296 25.37 32.82 2.07
N THR A 297 24.24 32.69 2.75
CA THR A 297 23.72 33.75 3.64
C THR A 297 24.66 33.99 4.80
N SER A 298 25.16 32.94 5.46
CA SER A 298 26.13 33.07 6.56
C SER A 298 27.43 33.74 6.11
N GLU A 299 27.96 33.38 4.94
CA GLU A 299 29.12 34.06 4.34
C GLU A 299 28.87 35.57 4.15
N THR A 300 27.70 35.93 3.64
CA THR A 300 27.31 37.34 3.42
C THR A 300 27.22 38.10 4.75
N ASN A 301 26.62 37.50 5.78
CA ASN A 301 26.48 38.10 7.11
C ASN A 301 27.83 38.27 7.81
N ALA A 302 28.74 37.30 7.66
CA ALA A 302 30.10 37.41 8.18
C ALA A 302 30.85 38.59 7.55
N LYS A 303 30.73 38.75 6.23
CA LYS A 303 31.34 39.88 5.51
C LYS A 303 30.77 41.24 5.93
N ALA A 304 29.45 41.32 6.10
CA ALA A 304 28.79 42.53 6.61
C ALA A 304 29.25 42.89 8.04
N SER A 305 29.43 41.89 8.90
CA SER A 305 29.93 42.08 10.27
C SER A 305 31.39 42.57 10.28
N GLU A 306 32.22 42.02 9.40
CA GLU A 306 33.61 42.48 9.20
C GLU A 306 33.65 43.94 8.73
N ASP A 307 32.78 44.32 7.77
CA ASP A 307 32.65 45.70 7.29
C ASP A 307 32.22 46.65 8.41
N ALA A 308 31.21 46.26 9.22
CA ALA A 308 30.72 47.05 10.34
C ALA A 308 31.80 47.24 11.43
N ALA A 309 32.56 46.19 11.74
CA ALA A 309 33.67 46.25 12.68
C ALA A 309 34.79 47.18 12.19
N ARG A 310 35.15 47.09 10.90
CA ARG A 310 36.12 48.01 10.27
C ARG A 310 35.64 49.46 10.33
N GLN A 311 34.37 49.72 10.05
CA GLN A 311 33.81 51.07 10.13
C GLN A 311 33.83 51.61 11.56
N SER A 312 33.41 50.81 12.54
CA SER A 312 33.41 51.20 13.96
C SER A 312 34.82 51.50 14.48
N ALA A 313 35.81 50.71 14.06
CA ALA A 313 37.22 50.97 14.38
C ALA A 313 37.72 52.28 13.75
N ALA A 314 37.32 52.58 12.51
CA ALA A 314 37.65 53.84 11.84
C ALA A 314 36.98 55.04 12.52
N ASP A 315 35.70 54.94 12.87
CA ASP A 315 34.94 56.00 13.57
C ASP A 315 35.53 56.28 14.96
N ALA A 316 35.91 55.22 15.69
CA ALA A 316 36.57 55.35 16.99
C ALA A 316 37.96 56.03 16.86
N ALA A 317 38.75 55.66 15.84
CA ALA A 317 40.03 56.29 15.58
C ALA A 317 39.88 57.79 15.23
N GLU A 318 38.87 58.14 14.44
CA GLU A 318 38.56 59.53 14.08
C GLU A 318 38.05 60.35 15.29
N ALA A 319 37.21 59.76 16.14
CA ALA A 319 36.75 60.40 17.38
C ALA A 319 37.90 60.72 18.35
N VAL A 320 38.90 59.82 18.42
CA VAL A 320 40.12 60.06 19.21
C VAL A 320 41.02 61.10 18.55
N ALA A 321 41.18 61.07 17.22
CA ALA A 321 42.03 62.00 16.48
C ALA A 321 41.50 63.44 16.46
N SER A 322 40.18 63.63 16.38
CA SER A 322 39.53 64.94 16.33
C SER A 322 39.55 65.68 17.68
N GLY A 323 39.64 64.96 18.80
CA GLY A 323 39.70 65.51 20.15
C GLY A 323 38.41 66.22 20.61
N VAL A 324 38.29 66.48 21.92
CA VAL A 324 37.10 67.16 22.46
C VAL A 324 37.10 68.64 22.01
N ALA A 325 36.07 69.06 21.28
CA ALA A 325 35.86 70.44 20.83
C ALA A 325 35.59 71.41 21.99
N ASP A 326 35.64 72.72 21.72
CA ASP A 326 35.24 73.74 22.70
C ASP A 326 33.75 73.63 23.02
N ALA A 327 33.37 73.92 24.27
CA ALA A 327 31.97 73.86 24.68
C ALA A 327 31.12 74.93 23.96
N THR A 328 29.93 74.54 23.50
CA THR A 328 28.90 75.45 22.96
C THR A 328 27.69 75.49 23.89
N VAL A 329 26.68 76.31 23.58
CA VAL A 329 25.46 76.42 24.41
C VAL A 329 24.64 75.12 24.45
N ASP A 330 24.79 74.25 23.45
CA ASP A 330 24.00 73.01 23.30
C ASP A 330 24.87 71.74 23.37
N SER A 331 26.19 71.85 23.53
CA SER A 331 27.10 70.71 23.50
C SER A 331 28.26 70.87 24.47
N LYS A 332 28.48 69.84 25.29
CA LYS A 332 29.58 69.79 26.25
C LYS A 332 30.92 69.67 25.52
N GLY A 333 31.92 70.42 25.97
CA GLY A 333 33.26 70.46 25.38
C GLY A 333 34.31 70.90 26.40
N LYS A 334 35.53 71.19 25.96
CA LYS A 334 36.58 71.76 26.83
C LYS A 334 36.14 73.15 27.31
N LEU A 335 36.17 73.39 28.63
CA LEU A 335 35.79 74.66 29.25
C LEU A 335 36.87 75.13 30.22
N ARG A 336 37.38 76.35 30.03
CA ARG A 336 38.38 76.97 30.92
C ARG A 336 37.68 77.96 31.84
N LEU A 337 37.45 77.56 33.09
CA LEU A 337 36.78 78.39 34.11
C LEU A 337 37.81 79.30 34.80
N ALA A 338 37.72 80.60 34.56
CA ALA A 338 38.52 81.62 35.24
C ALA A 338 37.68 82.89 35.45
N GLY A 339 38.05 83.71 36.46
CA GLY A 339 37.35 84.96 36.78
C GLY A 339 36.06 84.73 37.58
N ASP A 340 34.96 85.36 37.14
CA ASP A 340 33.67 85.37 37.84
C ASP A 340 32.87 84.04 37.73
N LEU A 341 33.37 83.10 36.92
CA LEU A 341 32.78 81.79 36.69
C LEU A 341 33.57 80.72 37.45
N GLY A 342 32.85 79.89 38.21
CA GLY A 342 33.40 78.76 38.96
C GLY A 342 32.56 77.49 38.78
N GLY A 343 32.79 76.48 39.63
CA GLY A 343 32.06 75.20 39.55
C GLY A 343 32.69 74.21 38.56
N THR A 344 31.90 73.23 38.10
CA THR A 344 32.32 72.21 37.11
C THR A 344 31.51 72.36 35.83
N ALA A 345 31.90 71.66 34.76
CA ALA A 345 31.16 71.68 33.49
C ALA A 345 29.68 71.27 33.64
N ASP A 346 29.37 70.41 34.61
CA ASP A 346 28.01 69.91 34.86
C ASP A 346 27.20 70.81 35.83
N ALA A 347 27.88 71.68 36.58
CA ALA A 347 27.25 72.61 37.51
C ALA A 347 28.03 73.92 37.51
N PRO A 348 27.95 74.71 36.43
CA PRO A 348 28.61 76.00 36.37
C PRO A 348 27.99 76.89 37.44
N THR A 349 28.84 77.41 38.32
CA THR A 349 28.42 78.38 39.31
C THR A 349 28.89 79.74 38.89
N VAL A 350 28.10 80.76 39.21
CA VAL A 350 28.52 82.15 39.14
C VAL A 350 28.53 82.62 40.58
N PRO A 351 29.62 82.39 41.33
CA PRO A 351 29.63 82.64 42.77
C PRO A 351 29.19 84.07 43.13
N GLY A 352 29.44 85.04 42.25
CA GLY A 352 28.99 86.43 42.39
C GLY A 352 27.47 86.67 42.33
N LEU A 353 26.66 85.67 41.93
CA LEU A 353 25.18 85.73 41.92
C LEU A 353 24.51 84.96 43.06
N ALA A 354 25.26 84.17 43.82
CA ALA A 354 24.71 83.45 44.96
C ALA A 354 24.14 84.46 45.98
N GLY A 355 22.81 84.43 46.18
CA GLY A 355 22.08 85.32 47.09
C GLY A 355 21.15 86.35 46.45
N LYS A 356 20.90 86.30 45.13
CA LYS A 356 20.07 87.29 44.41
C LYS A 356 18.75 86.81 43.78
N SER A 357 18.16 85.65 44.13
CA SER A 357 16.86 85.21 43.54
C SER A 357 15.86 84.57 44.53
N ASN A 358 14.55 84.72 44.28
CA ASN A 358 13.43 84.14 45.04
C ASN A 358 12.69 83.06 44.20
N THR A 359 12.27 81.94 44.82
CA THR A 359 11.90 80.68 44.14
C THR A 359 10.40 80.34 44.30
N GLY A 360 9.57 80.57 43.26
CA GLY A 360 8.26 79.91 43.04
C GLY A 360 6.99 80.80 42.91
N HIS A 361 6.07 80.44 41.97
CA HIS A 361 4.65 80.91 41.92
C HIS A 361 3.70 79.88 41.24
N THR A 362 2.38 80.02 41.41
CA THR A 362 1.29 79.15 40.88
C THR A 362 0.26 79.92 40.05
N HIS A 363 -0.54 79.22 39.23
CA HIS A 363 -1.64 79.80 38.43
C HIS A 363 -3.05 79.33 38.83
N LEU A 364 -4.03 80.22 38.71
CA LEU A 364 -5.47 79.92 38.84
C LEU A 364 -6.06 79.42 37.51
N SER A 365 -7.13 78.64 37.55
CA SER A 365 -7.79 78.12 36.34
C SER A 365 -8.25 79.22 35.37
N SER A 366 -8.60 80.40 35.89
CA SER A 366 -8.98 81.58 35.12
C SER A 366 -7.82 82.25 34.37
N GLU A 367 -6.59 81.87 34.70
CA GLU A 367 -5.37 82.40 34.07
C GLU A 367 -4.92 81.52 32.88
N VAL A 368 -5.58 80.39 32.66
CA VAL A 368 -5.32 79.48 31.54
C VAL A 368 -6.47 79.56 30.55
N ASP A 369 -6.26 80.34 29.48
CA ASP A 369 -7.27 80.54 28.44
C ASP A 369 -7.69 79.22 27.77
N GLY A 370 -9.00 79.04 27.55
CA GLY A 370 -9.57 77.82 26.95
C GLY A 370 -9.79 76.63 27.90
N LEU A 371 -9.48 76.74 29.19
CA LEU A 371 -9.69 75.63 30.15
C LEU A 371 -11.16 75.44 30.56
N ASP A 372 -11.93 76.54 30.67
CA ASP A 372 -13.34 76.52 31.08
C ASP A 372 -14.26 75.67 30.17
N PRO A 373 -14.23 75.78 28.82
CA PRO A 373 -15.07 74.94 27.97
C PRO A 373 -14.71 73.45 28.05
N ILE A 374 -13.43 73.13 28.32
CA ILE A 374 -12.98 71.74 28.53
C ILE A 374 -13.56 71.20 29.84
N ILE A 375 -13.46 71.96 30.93
CA ILE A 375 -14.04 71.59 32.23
C ILE A 375 -15.56 71.42 32.12
N ALA A 376 -16.25 72.31 31.40
CA ALA A 376 -17.69 72.20 31.17
C ALA A 376 -18.06 70.92 30.41
N THR A 377 -17.29 70.56 29.37
CA THR A 377 -17.50 69.33 28.57
C THR A 377 -17.30 68.07 29.41
N VAL A 378 -16.29 68.05 30.29
CA VAL A 378 -16.05 66.93 31.21
C VAL A 378 -17.17 66.82 32.26
N ASN A 379 -17.63 67.94 32.81
CA ASN A 379 -18.69 67.95 33.84
C ASN A 379 -20.08 67.59 33.28
N ALA A 380 -20.33 67.86 32.00
CA ALA A 380 -21.59 67.52 31.32
C ALA A 380 -21.69 66.04 30.90
N ALA A 381 -20.61 65.26 30.97
CA ALA A 381 -20.58 63.86 30.55
C ALA A 381 -21.57 62.99 31.36
N THR A 382 -22.48 62.31 30.66
CA THR A 382 -23.48 61.41 31.27
C THR A 382 -23.22 59.94 30.92
N TYR A 383 -24.04 59.04 31.49
CA TYR A 383 -23.99 57.60 31.19
C TYR A 383 -24.82 57.20 29.95
N GLN A 384 -25.50 58.16 29.32
CA GLN A 384 -26.35 57.92 28.16
C GLN A 384 -25.53 58.06 26.86
N PRO A 385 -25.80 57.22 25.84
CA PRO A 385 -25.10 57.29 24.57
C PRO A 385 -25.69 58.42 23.69
N GLU A 386 -25.44 59.66 24.06
CA GLU A 386 -25.82 60.83 23.27
C GLU A 386 -24.74 61.18 22.23
N ALA A 387 -25.16 61.45 21.00
CA ALA A 387 -24.24 61.79 19.92
C ALA A 387 -23.41 63.04 20.26
N SER A 388 -22.13 63.02 19.89
CA SER A 388 -21.18 64.15 20.07
C SER A 388 -20.91 64.57 21.52
N THR A 389 -21.07 63.64 22.49
CA THR A 389 -20.76 63.88 23.91
C THR A 389 -19.68 62.92 24.42
N LEU A 390 -18.98 63.31 25.49
CA LEU A 390 -18.13 62.38 26.25
C LEU A 390 -19.03 61.47 27.10
N MET A 391 -18.79 60.16 27.06
CA MET A 391 -19.49 59.20 27.92
C MET A 391 -18.76 59.01 29.24
N ARG A 392 -19.49 59.12 30.35
CA ARG A 392 -18.96 58.79 31.69
C ARG A 392 -19.11 57.29 31.96
N ARG A 393 -18.22 56.72 32.78
CA ARG A 393 -18.35 55.34 33.28
C ARG A 393 -19.23 55.30 34.51
N THR A 394 -20.20 54.39 34.59
CA THR A 394 -21.04 54.19 35.78
C THR A 394 -20.20 53.96 37.04
N SER A 395 -20.80 54.04 38.23
CA SER A 395 -20.12 53.69 39.50
C SER A 395 -19.61 52.24 39.53
N SER A 396 -20.11 51.37 38.65
CA SER A 396 -19.64 50.00 38.43
C SER A 396 -18.69 49.86 37.23
N GLY A 397 -18.24 50.98 36.65
CA GLY A 397 -17.24 51.04 35.58
C GLY A 397 -17.76 50.75 34.17
N ARG A 398 -19.08 50.65 33.97
CA ARG A 398 -19.72 50.30 32.68
C ARG A 398 -19.95 51.54 31.81
N VAL A 399 -20.04 51.35 30.50
CA VAL A 399 -20.41 52.38 29.51
C VAL A 399 -21.61 51.87 28.72
N SER A 400 -22.62 52.72 28.50
CA SER A 400 -23.78 52.41 27.66
C SER A 400 -23.47 52.84 26.23
N VAL A 401 -23.66 51.96 25.25
CA VAL A 401 -23.51 52.29 23.82
C VAL A 401 -24.83 52.06 23.09
N ALA A 402 -25.15 52.93 22.13
CA ALA A 402 -26.35 52.80 21.31
C ALA A 402 -26.30 51.53 20.44
N ALA A 403 -27.44 51.14 19.87
CA ALA A 403 -27.43 50.06 18.87
C ALA A 403 -26.61 50.50 17.65
N PRO A 404 -25.74 49.64 17.09
CA PRO A 404 -24.91 49.99 15.96
C PRO A 404 -25.78 50.26 14.72
N SER A 405 -25.48 51.35 14.00
CA SER A 405 -26.12 51.70 12.71
C SER A 405 -25.25 51.37 11.50
N GLU A 406 -23.94 51.22 11.70
CA GLU A 406 -22.97 50.86 10.67
C GLU A 406 -21.95 49.84 11.24
N ALA A 407 -21.18 49.21 10.35
CA ALA A 407 -20.27 48.12 10.71
C ALA A 407 -19.11 48.53 11.64
N ALA A 408 -18.73 49.81 11.66
CA ALA A 408 -17.64 50.33 12.48
C ALA A 408 -18.06 50.67 13.92
N ASN A 409 -19.37 50.67 14.23
CA ASN A 409 -19.87 50.99 15.56
C ASN A 409 -19.55 49.87 16.57
N ALA A 410 -19.24 50.24 17.81
CA ALA A 410 -19.23 49.30 18.93
C ALA A 410 -20.66 48.76 19.16
N ALA A 411 -20.81 47.43 19.20
CA ALA A 411 -22.11 46.79 19.42
C ALA A 411 -22.44 46.67 20.92
N ASN A 412 -23.67 47.01 21.31
CA ASN A 412 -24.16 46.72 22.66
C ASN A 412 -24.56 45.24 22.82
N LYS A 413 -24.57 44.76 24.07
CA LYS A 413 -24.90 43.37 24.41
C LYS A 413 -26.28 42.94 23.91
N GLN A 414 -27.27 43.82 23.97
CA GLN A 414 -28.63 43.51 23.49
C GLN A 414 -28.65 43.24 21.98
N TYR A 415 -27.95 44.03 21.18
CA TYR A 415 -27.83 43.83 19.74
C TYR A 415 -27.15 42.49 19.43
N VAL A 416 -26.02 42.22 20.10
CA VAL A 416 -25.29 40.95 19.93
C VAL A 416 -26.17 39.77 20.36
N ASP A 417 -26.87 39.86 21.48
CA ASP A 417 -27.75 38.81 21.99
C ASP A 417 -28.90 38.53 21.03
N GLN A 418 -29.56 39.56 20.51
CA GLN A 418 -30.63 39.37 19.53
C GLN A 418 -30.12 38.74 18.23
N ALA A 419 -28.92 39.12 17.77
CA ALA A 419 -28.30 38.49 16.60
C ALA A 419 -27.96 37.01 16.86
N VAL A 420 -27.48 36.68 18.06
CA VAL A 420 -27.13 35.31 18.45
C VAL A 420 -28.36 34.46 18.75
N LEU A 421 -29.44 35.02 19.31
CA LEU A 421 -30.71 34.33 19.62
C LEU A 421 -31.37 33.67 18.41
N THR A 422 -31.09 34.16 17.20
CA THR A 422 -31.57 33.55 15.95
C THR A 422 -30.75 32.32 15.52
N LYS A 423 -29.61 32.07 16.18
CA LYS A 423 -28.75 30.90 15.99
C LYS A 423 -29.03 29.91 17.12
N VAL A 424 -29.30 28.65 16.77
CA VAL A 424 -29.62 27.61 17.76
C VAL A 424 -28.35 26.87 18.14
N ASP A 425 -27.74 27.21 19.27
CA ASP A 425 -26.46 26.63 19.72
C ASP A 425 -26.57 25.14 20.14
N THR A 426 -27.75 24.70 20.60
CA THR A 426 -28.02 23.32 21.03
C THR A 426 -29.49 22.95 20.84
N THR A 427 -29.80 21.74 20.39
CA THR A 427 -31.19 21.27 20.26
C THR A 427 -31.76 20.88 21.63
N SER A 428 -32.99 21.32 21.94
CA SER A 428 -33.73 20.89 23.15
C SER A 428 -34.35 19.49 23.03
N THR A 429 -34.25 18.87 21.85
CA THR A 429 -34.67 17.49 21.57
C THR A 429 -33.45 16.65 21.21
N GLY A 430 -33.26 15.51 21.88
CA GLY A 430 -32.14 14.61 21.62
C GLY A 430 -32.14 14.06 20.18
N ASN A 431 -30.95 13.75 19.67
CA ASN A 431 -30.69 13.09 18.39
C ASN A 431 -31.08 13.89 17.14
N ARG A 432 -30.52 15.10 17.00
CA ARG A 432 -30.64 15.94 15.80
C ARG A 432 -29.27 16.17 15.17
N LEU A 433 -29.21 16.20 13.84
CA LEU A 433 -28.05 16.63 13.05
C LEU A 433 -28.34 18.00 12.44
N TYR A 434 -27.40 18.93 12.59
CA TYR A 434 -27.46 20.24 11.94
C TYR A 434 -26.84 20.18 10.55
N GLY A 435 -27.55 20.74 9.58
CA GLY A 435 -27.05 20.87 8.23
C GLY A 435 -27.69 22.05 7.51
N THR A 436 -27.30 22.25 6.27
CA THR A 436 -27.87 23.26 5.39
C THR A 436 -28.73 22.55 4.36
N ASN A 437 -29.97 22.99 4.17
CA ASN A 437 -30.84 22.44 3.13
C ASN A 437 -30.40 22.90 1.73
N ALA A 438 -31.00 22.34 0.68
CA ALA A 438 -30.66 22.69 -0.71
C ALA A 438 -30.89 24.18 -1.06
N GLY A 439 -31.64 24.93 -0.23
CA GLY A 439 -31.87 26.37 -0.36
C GLY A 439 -30.89 27.24 0.44
N GLY A 440 -29.87 26.65 1.07
CA GLY A 440 -28.88 27.41 1.85
C GLY A 440 -29.33 27.74 3.29
N SER A 441 -30.53 27.33 3.70
CA SER A 441 -31.03 27.56 5.06
C SER A 441 -30.56 26.48 6.02
N GLN A 442 -30.11 26.88 7.20
CA GLN A 442 -29.80 25.94 8.28
C GLN A 442 -31.07 25.20 8.72
N THR A 443 -30.97 23.89 8.87
CA THR A 443 -32.07 23.00 9.24
C THR A 443 -31.58 21.91 10.21
N GLN A 444 -32.52 21.27 10.90
CA GLN A 444 -32.27 20.14 11.80
C GLN A 444 -32.93 18.88 11.25
N LEU A 445 -32.15 17.83 10.99
CA LEU A 445 -32.66 16.51 10.61
C LEU A 445 -32.66 15.57 11.82
N THR A 446 -33.64 14.68 11.88
CA THR A 446 -33.72 13.66 12.92
C THR A 446 -32.71 12.56 12.65
N TYR A 447 -31.89 12.22 13.65
CA TYR A 447 -30.95 11.10 13.63
C TYR A 447 -31.56 9.93 14.40
N ALA A 448 -31.92 8.85 13.71
CA ALA A 448 -32.68 7.75 14.31
C ALA A 448 -32.24 6.39 13.78
N ASN A 449 -32.60 5.33 14.50
CA ASN A 449 -32.33 3.96 14.08
C ASN A 449 -33.18 3.62 12.86
N ALA A 450 -34.46 3.98 12.86
CA ALA A 450 -35.38 3.67 11.77
C ALA A 450 -35.11 4.56 10.54
N ALA A 451 -34.90 3.94 9.37
CA ALA A 451 -34.82 4.62 8.09
C ALA A 451 -36.21 4.99 7.56
N THR A 452 -36.78 6.08 8.07
CA THR A 452 -38.06 6.65 7.60
C THR A 452 -37.85 7.90 6.73
N ALA A 453 -38.89 8.29 5.99
CA ALA A 453 -38.90 9.57 5.27
C ALA A 453 -38.66 10.71 6.27
N ASN A 454 -37.56 11.45 6.10
CA ASN A 454 -37.09 12.56 6.96
C ASN A 454 -36.20 12.18 8.15
N THR A 455 -35.54 11.02 8.12
CA THR A 455 -34.50 10.64 9.09
C THR A 455 -33.18 10.34 8.39
N ILE A 456 -32.06 10.63 9.06
CA ILE A 456 -30.75 10.08 8.69
C ILE A 456 -30.56 8.82 9.55
N PRO A 457 -30.50 7.62 8.94
CA PRO A 457 -30.34 6.37 9.68
C PRO A 457 -28.91 6.24 10.22
N TYR A 458 -28.78 5.71 11.44
CA TYR A 458 -27.49 5.39 12.04
C TYR A 458 -27.13 3.91 11.95
N ARG A 459 -25.85 3.58 12.04
CA ARG A 459 -25.40 2.18 12.17
C ARG A 459 -25.76 1.67 13.57
N GLY A 460 -26.62 0.66 13.62
CA GLY A 460 -26.95 -0.05 14.86
C GLY A 460 -25.77 -0.88 15.38
N THR A 461 -26.00 -1.59 16.48
CA THR A 461 -25.03 -2.54 17.05
C THR A 461 -24.56 -3.52 15.97
N ASN A 462 -23.27 -3.86 16.00
CA ASN A 462 -22.62 -4.74 15.02
C ASN A 462 -22.58 -4.20 13.58
N GLY A 463 -22.69 -2.88 13.39
CA GLY A 463 -22.51 -2.22 12.09
C GLY A 463 -23.68 -2.35 11.12
N THR A 464 -24.83 -2.84 11.60
CA THR A 464 -26.05 -3.02 10.80
C THR A 464 -26.67 -1.68 10.42
N LEU A 465 -27.20 -1.58 9.20
CA LEU A 465 -27.97 -0.42 8.76
C LEU A 465 -29.40 -0.90 8.43
N PRO A 466 -30.40 -0.56 9.25
CA PRO A 466 -31.79 -0.96 8.98
C PRO A 466 -32.33 -0.18 7.79
N VAL A 467 -32.92 -0.90 6.84
CA VAL A 467 -33.63 -0.33 5.69
C VAL A 467 -35.04 -0.92 5.63
N GLY A 468 -35.98 -0.17 5.06
CA GLY A 468 -37.35 -0.65 4.83
C GLY A 468 -37.41 -1.71 3.73
N ALA A 469 -38.59 -2.33 3.56
CA ALA A 469 -38.83 -3.20 2.41
C ALA A 469 -38.72 -2.39 1.10
N PRO A 470 -38.01 -2.90 0.08
CA PRO A 470 -37.86 -2.17 -1.18
C PRO A 470 -39.19 -2.09 -1.94
N THR A 471 -39.48 -0.93 -2.53
CA THR A 471 -40.68 -0.68 -3.37
C THR A 471 -40.33 -0.27 -4.80
N SER A 472 -39.04 -0.13 -5.11
CA SER A 472 -38.48 0.19 -6.42
C SER A 472 -37.17 -0.58 -6.61
N GLY A 473 -36.74 -0.79 -7.84
CA GLY A 473 -35.51 -1.51 -8.19
C GLY A 473 -34.22 -0.81 -7.71
N GLU A 474 -34.27 0.48 -7.39
CA GLU A 474 -33.13 1.25 -6.89
C GLU A 474 -32.99 1.21 -5.36
N HIS A 475 -33.96 0.61 -4.65
CA HIS A 475 -33.93 0.55 -3.19
C HIS A 475 -33.00 -0.54 -2.68
N ALA A 476 -32.30 -0.27 -1.58
CA ALA A 476 -31.62 -1.31 -0.82
C ALA A 476 -32.63 -2.33 -0.26
N ALA A 477 -32.31 -3.62 -0.35
CA ALA A 477 -33.16 -4.70 0.13
C ALA A 477 -32.63 -5.28 1.46
N THR A 478 -33.54 -5.70 2.34
CA THR A 478 -33.16 -6.44 3.55
C THR A 478 -32.82 -7.89 3.18
N LYS A 479 -31.94 -8.53 3.98
CA LYS A 479 -31.64 -9.96 3.79
C LYS A 479 -32.90 -10.82 3.89
N THR A 480 -33.79 -10.53 4.84
CA THR A 480 -35.09 -11.21 4.96
C THR A 480 -35.91 -11.12 3.68
N TYR A 481 -36.01 -9.92 3.07
CA TYR A 481 -36.72 -9.77 1.79
C TYR A 481 -36.11 -10.64 0.68
N VAL A 482 -34.78 -10.67 0.58
CA VAL A 482 -34.08 -11.49 -0.42
C VAL A 482 -34.27 -12.98 -0.14
N ASP A 483 -34.11 -13.41 1.11
CA ASP A 483 -34.26 -14.80 1.51
C ASP A 483 -35.71 -15.28 1.28
N ASP A 484 -36.72 -14.46 1.62
CA ASP A 484 -38.14 -14.76 1.35
C ASP A 484 -38.40 -14.86 -0.15
N ALA A 485 -37.87 -13.93 -0.95
CA ALA A 485 -38.01 -13.95 -2.41
C ALA A 485 -37.33 -15.20 -3.02
N VAL A 486 -36.15 -15.58 -2.53
CA VAL A 486 -35.44 -16.79 -2.97
C VAL A 486 -36.18 -18.05 -2.53
N ALA A 487 -36.77 -18.06 -1.34
CA ALA A 487 -37.53 -19.20 -0.82
C ALA A 487 -38.78 -19.53 -1.67
N THR A 488 -39.29 -18.57 -2.44
CA THR A 488 -40.37 -18.83 -3.42
C THR A 488 -39.90 -19.54 -4.70
N ARG A 489 -38.59 -19.63 -4.94
CA ARG A 489 -38.04 -20.34 -6.10
C ARG A 489 -38.06 -21.85 -5.85
N ALA A 490 -38.40 -22.62 -6.88
CA ALA A 490 -38.39 -24.08 -6.80
C ALA A 490 -36.99 -24.59 -6.45
N THR A 491 -36.90 -25.42 -5.42
CA THR A 491 -35.66 -26.08 -5.02
C THR A 491 -35.24 -27.14 -6.05
N PRO A 492 -33.95 -27.49 -6.16
CA PRO A 492 -33.50 -28.57 -7.05
C PRO A 492 -34.24 -29.88 -6.82
N ALA A 493 -34.58 -30.22 -5.56
CA ALA A 493 -35.39 -31.38 -5.23
C ALA A 493 -36.81 -31.29 -5.79
N GLN A 494 -37.45 -30.13 -5.70
CA GLN A 494 -38.78 -29.89 -6.29
C GLN A 494 -38.73 -29.88 -7.83
N VAL A 495 -37.63 -29.43 -8.44
CA VAL A 495 -37.44 -29.48 -9.90
C VAL A 495 -37.21 -30.92 -10.37
N ASN A 496 -36.39 -31.68 -9.66
CA ASN A 496 -36.08 -33.08 -10.00
C ASN A 496 -37.24 -34.04 -9.69
N ALA A 497 -38.16 -33.66 -8.79
CA ALA A 497 -39.38 -34.42 -8.52
C ALA A 497 -40.52 -34.11 -9.51
N ARG A 498 -40.33 -33.18 -10.46
CA ARG A 498 -41.33 -32.96 -11.53
C ARG A 498 -41.31 -34.17 -12.46
N PRO A 499 -42.48 -34.63 -12.92
CA PRO A 499 -42.53 -35.72 -13.88
C PRO A 499 -41.73 -35.40 -15.14
N ALA A 500 -41.13 -36.42 -15.75
CA ALA A 500 -40.35 -36.23 -16.96
C ALA A 500 -41.26 -35.75 -18.10
N MET A 501 -40.74 -34.84 -18.92
CA MET A 501 -41.43 -34.34 -20.10
C MET A 501 -40.75 -34.90 -21.34
N TRP A 502 -41.42 -35.87 -21.96
CA TRP A 502 -40.93 -36.56 -23.13
C TRP A 502 -41.32 -35.82 -24.39
N LEU A 503 -40.47 -35.89 -25.42
CA LEU A 503 -40.71 -35.20 -26.68
C LEU A 503 -41.28 -36.17 -27.72
N TRP A 504 -42.33 -35.75 -28.41
CA TRP A 504 -42.85 -36.46 -29.58
C TRP A 504 -42.90 -35.50 -30.77
N SER A 505 -42.42 -35.95 -31.93
CA SER A 505 -42.45 -35.19 -33.18
C SER A 505 -43.87 -34.80 -33.64
N GLY A 506 -44.91 -35.42 -33.08
CA GLY A 506 -46.31 -35.20 -33.49
C GLY A 506 -46.67 -35.92 -34.79
N GLU A 507 -45.78 -36.80 -35.28
CA GLU A 507 -45.98 -37.62 -36.47
C GLU A 507 -45.77 -39.10 -36.14
N GLY A 508 -46.59 -39.97 -36.74
CA GLY A 508 -46.53 -41.42 -36.50
C GLY A 508 -47.05 -41.85 -35.12
N THR A 509 -46.83 -43.10 -34.76
CA THR A 509 -47.16 -43.64 -33.43
C THR A 509 -46.01 -43.32 -32.48
N TRP A 510 -46.27 -42.61 -31.39
CA TRP A 510 -45.26 -42.40 -30.36
C TRP A 510 -44.98 -43.73 -29.64
N SER A 511 -43.70 -44.10 -29.53
CA SER A 511 -43.27 -45.31 -28.82
C SER A 511 -42.66 -44.91 -27.49
N PRO A 512 -43.13 -45.50 -26.38
CA PRO A 512 -42.69 -45.09 -25.04
C PRO A 512 -41.22 -45.51 -24.81
N PRO A 513 -40.34 -44.58 -24.42
CA PRO A 513 -38.96 -44.90 -24.07
C PRO A 513 -38.89 -45.71 -22.76
N ALA A 514 -37.80 -46.44 -22.57
CA ALA A 514 -37.57 -47.21 -21.35
C ALA A 514 -37.53 -46.29 -20.12
N GLY A 515 -38.28 -46.63 -19.07
CA GLY A 515 -38.38 -45.84 -17.84
C GLY A 515 -39.52 -44.82 -17.79
N LEU A 516 -40.39 -44.78 -18.80
CA LEU A 516 -41.65 -44.00 -18.75
C LEU A 516 -42.50 -44.42 -17.55
N VAL A 517 -42.97 -43.45 -16.77
CA VAL A 517 -43.93 -43.68 -15.68
C VAL A 517 -45.23 -42.92 -15.93
N GLY A 518 -46.34 -43.41 -15.37
CA GLY A 518 -47.69 -42.85 -15.62
C GLY A 518 -47.91 -41.41 -15.12
N THR A 519 -46.97 -40.84 -14.37
CA THR A 519 -46.99 -39.42 -13.97
C THR A 519 -46.35 -38.50 -14.99
N ASP A 520 -45.58 -39.03 -15.94
CA ASP A 520 -44.88 -38.27 -16.98
C ASP A 520 -45.85 -37.66 -18.00
N SER A 521 -45.36 -36.71 -18.77
CA SER A 521 -46.13 -36.04 -19.83
C SER A 521 -45.37 -36.05 -21.14
N VAL A 522 -46.09 -36.05 -22.26
CA VAL A 522 -45.50 -36.00 -23.60
C VAL A 522 -45.86 -34.68 -24.27
N LEU A 523 -44.86 -33.90 -24.67
CA LEU A 523 -45.03 -32.70 -25.47
C LEU A 523 -45.08 -33.08 -26.96
N ASN A 524 -46.21 -32.80 -27.61
CA ASN A 524 -46.32 -32.88 -29.06
C ASN A 524 -45.66 -31.64 -29.68
N LEU A 525 -44.50 -31.80 -30.31
CA LEU A 525 -43.74 -30.70 -30.90
C LEU A 525 -44.41 -30.03 -32.11
N LYS A 526 -45.39 -30.71 -32.74
CA LYS A 526 -46.11 -30.20 -33.90
C LYS A 526 -47.33 -29.36 -33.51
N THR A 527 -48.03 -29.71 -32.43
CA THR A 527 -49.22 -29.00 -31.97
C THR A 527 -48.97 -28.11 -30.75
N GLY A 528 -47.90 -28.36 -30.00
CA GLY A 528 -47.60 -27.73 -28.72
C GLY A 528 -48.39 -28.29 -27.53
N ASP A 529 -49.20 -29.32 -27.74
CA ASP A 529 -50.04 -29.90 -26.69
C ASP A 529 -49.22 -30.76 -25.73
N ILE A 530 -49.53 -30.65 -24.44
CA ILE A 530 -49.01 -31.54 -23.40
C ILE A 530 -50.05 -32.64 -23.16
N LEU A 531 -49.67 -33.88 -23.49
CA LEU A 531 -50.51 -35.06 -23.40
C LEU A 531 -50.15 -35.87 -22.14
N PRO A 532 -51.13 -36.28 -21.32
CA PRO A 532 -50.88 -37.18 -20.21
C PRO A 532 -50.58 -38.59 -20.72
N VAL A 533 -49.67 -39.28 -20.04
CA VAL A 533 -49.44 -40.71 -20.26
C VAL A 533 -50.55 -41.48 -19.57
N VAL A 534 -51.32 -42.26 -20.34
CA VAL A 534 -52.40 -43.10 -19.81
C VAL A 534 -52.11 -44.54 -20.17
N GLU A 535 -52.07 -45.41 -19.16
CA GLU A 535 -51.95 -46.85 -19.37
C GLU A 535 -53.27 -47.38 -19.95
N VAL A 536 -53.21 -47.94 -21.15
CA VAL A 536 -54.39 -48.55 -21.80
C VAL A 536 -54.44 -50.00 -21.35
N VAL A 537 -55.34 -50.30 -20.41
CA VAL A 537 -55.62 -51.65 -19.88
C VAL A 537 -56.40 -52.49 -20.88
#